data_AF-A0A9D7A3A5-F1
#
_entry.id   AF-A0A9D7A3A5-F1
#
_cell.length_a   1.000
_cell.length_b   1.000
_cell.length_c   1.000
_cell.angle_alpha   90.00
_cell.angle_beta   90.00
_cell.angle_gamma   90.00
#
_symmetry.space_group_name_H-M   'P 1'
#
loop_
_entity.id
_entity.type
_entity.pdbx_description
1 polymer ?
#
loop_
_entity_poly.entity_id
_entity_poly.type
_entity_poly.pdbx_seq_one_letter_code
_entity_poly.pdbx_strand_id
1 'polypeptide(L)'
;MMYNDGDPALYNAPDGWQIYSGMNQSKNGIYGKHSTTQAPPVPYQGKLYFLKGNALLAFSPNASSTTQLPPATIVPASSPVTPPTTAELKQRLENEIQKMLTAGHLRPGYRPAGFLDMYGLGWYDDEREYGEIFDYFQNPADTVVTLIQVLPHLSPTMQTQVKTYLQTHYGPGATYSFTRIVHSGYRNGAAREAFETPPEAGTVWGGNGRSPLDPQTYPICGGCGYWSSFPPYSFYAAWKYAQVFGGAKSIFDSMSAKLNAPPSDAYLIRMPYILHLYIAGYQGYLELQTLAGYAESASVRSTYNRLRSLRVTNFSKDTPYYKTYTMFNIHYSRALSVARNFMFLTPELGDYMSQQIQSQVQTAVNEYNYVAPYWFVSNYDSSYGEGTFQPLYDVPAMFQAKAYILKQPASELTRWLDVPGFYRGDLFYLQNLVAVLNAPAQ
;
A
#
# COMPACT_ATOMS: atom_id res chain seq x y z
N MET A 1 4.80 -33.55 5.16
CA MET A 1 4.75 -34.28 3.88
C MET A 1 5.39 -33.39 2.82
N MET A 2 6.59 -33.74 2.35
CA MET A 2 7.08 -33.28 1.06
C MET A 2 6.43 -34.18 0.02
N TYR A 3 5.59 -33.64 -0.85
CA TYR A 3 5.41 -34.28 -2.15
C TYR A 3 6.61 -33.87 -2.99
N ASN A 4 7.49 -34.84 -3.19
CA ASN A 4 8.63 -34.79 -4.08
C ASN A 4 8.33 -35.82 -5.16
N ASP A 5 7.98 -35.36 -6.35
CA ASP A 5 7.58 -36.20 -7.48
C ASP A 5 8.80 -36.83 -8.19
N GLY A 6 9.94 -36.96 -7.50
CA GLY A 6 11.13 -37.62 -8.04
C GLY A 6 12.03 -36.74 -8.90
N ASP A 7 11.83 -35.42 -8.90
CA ASP A 7 12.73 -34.47 -9.58
C ASP A 7 13.75 -33.90 -8.56
N PRO A 8 15.06 -34.17 -8.72
CA PRO A 8 16.07 -33.81 -7.73
C PRO A 8 16.25 -32.30 -7.62
N ALA A 9 15.59 -31.74 -6.60
CA ALA A 9 15.68 -30.38 -6.12
C ALA A 9 15.18 -29.31 -7.10
N LEU A 10 14.36 -28.42 -6.54
CA LEU A 10 13.81 -27.20 -7.12
C LEU A 10 12.47 -27.39 -7.84
N TYR A 11 11.40 -26.93 -7.18
CA TYR A 11 10.21 -26.31 -7.78
C TYR A 11 9.58 -27.02 -8.99
N ASN A 12 8.33 -27.48 -8.86
CA ASN A 12 7.48 -27.70 -10.03
C ASN A 12 7.35 -26.37 -10.80
N ALA A 13 8.22 -26.20 -11.79
CA ALA A 13 8.33 -25.06 -12.68
C ALA A 13 7.18 -25.09 -13.70
N PRO A 14 6.83 -23.90 -14.23
CA PRO A 14 7.34 -23.67 -15.58
C PRO A 14 8.48 -22.66 -15.67
N ASP A 15 8.76 -21.86 -14.63
CA ASP A 15 9.54 -20.63 -14.84
C ASP A 15 10.87 -20.54 -14.07
N GLY A 16 11.22 -21.47 -13.17
CA GLY A 16 12.52 -21.43 -12.48
C GLY A 16 12.72 -20.31 -11.45
N TRP A 17 11.67 -19.54 -11.10
CA TRP A 17 11.74 -18.34 -10.24
C TRP A 17 11.39 -18.49 -8.76
N GLN A 18 11.07 -19.71 -8.31
CA GLN A 18 11.24 -20.11 -6.92
C GLN A 18 10.49 -19.29 -5.83
N ILE A 19 9.16 -19.16 -5.90
CA ILE A 19 8.36 -18.34 -4.97
C ILE A 19 7.86 -19.15 -3.76
N TYR A 20 7.92 -18.57 -2.56
CA TYR A 20 7.31 -19.15 -1.35
C TYR A 20 5.78 -19.12 -1.44
N SER A 21 5.19 -20.28 -1.68
CA SER A 21 3.74 -20.49 -1.81
C SER A 21 3.13 -21.25 -0.63
N GLY A 22 3.93 -21.55 0.39
CA GLY A 22 3.51 -22.32 1.56
C GLY A 22 3.14 -23.78 1.25
N MET A 23 2.66 -24.53 2.26
CA MET A 23 2.33 -25.97 2.11
C MET A 23 1.21 -26.27 1.09
N ASN A 24 0.37 -25.29 0.77
CA ASN A 24 -0.81 -25.47 -0.10
C ASN A 24 -0.62 -24.90 -1.51
N GLN A 25 0.60 -24.55 -1.91
CA GLN A 25 0.88 -23.95 -3.23
C GLN A 25 0.02 -22.72 -3.53
N SER A 26 -0.12 -21.82 -2.56
CA SER A 26 -0.85 -20.56 -2.74
C SER A 26 -0.33 -19.78 -3.95
N LYS A 27 -1.27 -19.20 -4.70
CA LYS A 27 -0.97 -18.30 -5.82
C LYS A 27 -0.44 -16.94 -5.37
N ASN A 28 -0.62 -16.61 -4.09
CA ASN A 28 -0.42 -15.28 -3.52
C ASN A 28 0.96 -15.08 -2.87
N GLY A 29 1.84 -16.09 -2.95
CA GLY A 29 3.23 -15.95 -2.51
C GLY A 29 3.93 -14.79 -3.19
N ILE A 30 4.64 -13.97 -2.41
CA ILE A 30 5.36 -12.79 -2.90
C ILE A 30 6.86 -12.80 -2.60
N TYR A 31 7.37 -13.78 -1.85
CA TYR A 31 8.81 -13.86 -1.55
C TYR A 31 9.51 -14.84 -2.50
N GLY A 32 10.45 -14.33 -3.29
CA GLY A 32 11.19 -15.07 -4.30
C GLY A 32 12.68 -15.25 -3.98
N LYS A 33 13.42 -15.77 -4.96
CA LYS A 33 14.86 -16.11 -4.88
C LYS A 33 15.82 -14.90 -4.94
N HIS A 34 15.37 -13.77 -5.49
CA HIS A 34 16.24 -12.64 -5.91
C HIS A 34 16.27 -11.47 -4.91
N SER A 35 15.76 -11.68 -3.70
CA SER A 35 15.86 -10.73 -2.60
C SER A 35 17.29 -10.51 -2.11
N THR A 36 17.54 -9.38 -1.44
CA THR A 36 18.87 -9.00 -0.93
C THR A 36 19.31 -9.86 0.26
N THR A 37 18.36 -10.47 0.99
CA THR A 37 18.62 -11.43 2.08
C THR A 37 18.73 -12.87 1.58
N GLN A 38 19.65 -13.12 0.65
CA GLN A 38 20.41 -14.38 0.73
C GLN A 38 21.41 -14.16 1.86
N ALA A 39 21.17 -14.77 3.03
CA ALA A 39 22.03 -14.55 4.18
C ALA A 39 23.49 -14.76 3.76
N PRO A 40 24.38 -13.81 4.07
CA PRO A 40 25.79 -14.00 3.80
C PRO A 40 26.24 -15.31 4.50
N PRO A 41 27.27 -15.99 3.99
CA PRO A 41 27.86 -17.12 4.71
C PRO A 41 28.07 -16.78 6.19
N VAL A 42 27.32 -17.43 7.10
CA VAL A 42 27.42 -17.23 8.55
C VAL A 42 28.20 -18.41 9.15
N PRO A 43 29.43 -18.19 9.65
CA PRO A 43 30.12 -19.20 10.43
C PRO A 43 29.42 -19.39 11.77
N TYR A 44 28.97 -20.61 12.07
CA TYR A 44 28.36 -20.94 13.34
C TYR A 44 28.65 -22.39 13.71
N GLN A 45 29.08 -22.64 14.95
CA GLN A 45 29.37 -23.99 15.47
C GLN A 45 30.22 -24.87 14.54
N GLY A 46 31.28 -24.30 13.94
CA GLY A 46 32.21 -25.03 13.06
C GLY A 46 31.66 -25.35 11.66
N LYS A 47 30.53 -24.75 11.28
CA LYS A 47 29.91 -24.87 9.95
C LYS A 47 29.73 -23.49 9.33
N LEU A 48 29.55 -23.45 8.01
CA LEU A 48 29.22 -22.25 7.27
C LEU A 48 27.78 -22.36 6.74
N TYR A 49 26.90 -21.46 7.20
CA TYR A 49 25.48 -21.48 6.87
C TYR A 49 25.13 -20.44 5.80
N PHE A 50 24.25 -20.80 4.88
CA PHE A 50 23.71 -19.92 3.84
C PHE A 50 22.20 -20.05 3.78
N LEU A 51 21.50 -18.93 3.61
CA LEU A 51 20.11 -18.96 3.16
C LEU A 51 20.08 -18.75 1.65
N LYS A 52 19.55 -19.73 0.91
CA LYS A 52 19.38 -19.65 -0.54
C LYS A 52 17.94 -20.01 -0.90
N GLY A 53 17.18 -19.02 -1.35
CA GLY A 53 15.74 -19.18 -1.55
C GLY A 53 15.07 -19.59 -0.24
N ASN A 54 14.38 -20.73 -0.23
CA ASN A 54 13.73 -21.29 0.94
C ASN A 54 14.56 -22.36 1.69
N ALA A 55 15.84 -22.50 1.37
CA ALA A 55 16.71 -23.51 1.96
C ALA A 55 17.79 -22.88 2.87
N LEU A 56 18.00 -23.48 4.04
CA LEU A 56 19.19 -23.30 4.86
C LEU A 56 20.21 -24.37 4.48
N LEU A 57 21.32 -23.97 3.88
CA LEU A 57 22.43 -24.82 3.52
C LEU A 57 23.51 -24.70 4.60
N ALA A 58 24.16 -25.81 4.96
CA ALA A 58 25.26 -25.82 5.92
C ALA A 58 26.43 -26.62 5.37
N PHE A 59 27.59 -25.98 5.24
CA PHE A 59 28.84 -26.61 4.84
C PHE A 59 29.65 -26.95 6.09
N SER A 60 30.13 -28.18 6.19
CA SER A 60 30.99 -28.65 7.26
C SER A 60 32.31 -29.13 6.67
N PRO A 61 33.47 -28.82 7.27
CA PRO A 61 34.76 -29.26 6.75
C PRO A 61 34.92 -30.78 6.76
N ASN A 62 34.15 -31.49 7.60
CA ASN A 62 34.27 -32.93 7.83
C ASN A 62 33.08 -33.75 7.29
N ALA A 63 32.13 -33.11 6.58
CA ALA A 63 31.01 -33.85 6.01
C ALA A 63 31.42 -34.52 4.69
N SER A 64 31.33 -35.86 4.65
CA SER A 64 31.62 -36.65 3.45
C SER A 64 30.40 -36.89 2.55
N SER A 65 29.19 -36.51 3.00
CA SER A 65 27.95 -36.66 2.23
C SER A 65 26.91 -35.59 2.58
N THR A 66 26.03 -35.31 1.61
CA THR A 66 24.89 -34.41 1.79
C THR A 66 23.83 -35.08 2.67
N THR A 67 23.43 -34.42 3.76
CA THR A 67 22.32 -34.87 4.62
C THR A 67 21.18 -33.88 4.53
N GLN A 68 20.02 -34.32 4.04
CA GLN A 68 18.80 -33.50 4.04
C GLN A 68 18.14 -33.56 5.41
N LEU A 69 17.91 -32.39 6.02
CA LEU A 69 17.15 -32.28 7.27
C LEU A 69 15.65 -32.15 6.98
N PRO A 70 14.77 -32.50 7.94
CA PRO A 70 13.34 -32.21 7.85
C PRO A 70 13.09 -30.70 7.61
N PRO A 71 11.97 -30.33 6.96
CA PRO A 71 11.58 -28.93 6.84
C PRO A 71 11.54 -28.26 8.21
N ALA A 72 12.01 -27.01 8.28
CA ALA A 72 11.81 -26.18 9.44
C ALA A 72 10.30 -26.03 9.71
N THR A 73 9.90 -26.18 10.97
CA THR A 73 8.52 -25.92 11.40
C THR A 73 8.42 -24.51 11.97
N ILE A 74 7.25 -23.90 11.81
CA ILE A 74 6.96 -22.62 12.47
C ILE A 74 6.92 -22.89 13.98
N VAL A 75 7.80 -22.21 14.73
CA VAL A 75 7.81 -22.26 16.18
C VAL A 75 6.96 -21.10 16.70
N PRO A 76 5.91 -21.36 17.50
CA PRO A 76 5.14 -20.29 18.12
C PRO A 76 6.05 -19.40 18.97
N ALA A 77 5.90 -18.08 18.85
CA ALA A 77 6.60 -17.15 19.71
C ALA A 77 6.16 -17.37 21.17
N SER A 78 7.14 -17.51 22.08
CA SER A 78 6.91 -17.81 23.50
C SER A 78 6.95 -16.59 24.42
N SER A 79 7.35 -15.42 23.90
CA SER A 79 7.52 -14.21 24.70
C SER A 79 6.29 -13.30 24.60
N PRO A 80 5.61 -12.98 25.71
CA PRO A 80 4.59 -11.95 25.71
C PRO A 80 5.24 -10.60 25.43
N VAL A 81 4.80 -9.92 24.37
CA VAL A 81 5.17 -8.52 24.10
C VAL A 81 4.14 -7.64 24.80
N THR A 82 4.58 -6.72 25.65
CA THR A 82 3.70 -5.70 26.23
C THR A 82 3.31 -4.70 25.14
N PRO A 83 2.03 -4.59 24.78
CA PRO A 83 1.60 -3.61 23.79
C PRO A 83 1.82 -2.19 24.33
N PRO A 84 2.25 -1.22 23.50
CA PRO A 84 2.22 0.19 23.86
C PRO A 84 0.83 0.64 24.34
N THR A 85 0.83 1.50 25.34
CA THR A 85 -0.34 2.19 25.85
C THR A 85 -0.88 3.20 24.83
N THR A 86 -2.15 3.58 24.97
CA THR A 86 -2.77 4.65 24.16
C THR A 86 -1.99 5.97 24.24
N ALA A 87 -1.42 6.29 25.41
CA ALA A 87 -0.60 7.49 25.58
C ALA A 87 0.69 7.42 24.77
N GLU A 88 1.39 6.29 24.79
CA GLU A 88 2.60 6.07 23.99
C GLU A 88 2.31 6.09 22.49
N LEU A 89 1.18 5.51 22.05
CA LEU A 89 0.76 5.57 20.64
C LEU A 89 0.46 7.00 20.18
N LYS A 90 -0.24 7.79 21.00
CA LYS A 90 -0.48 9.22 20.71
C LYS A 90 0.82 10.01 20.67
N GLN A 91 1.76 9.75 21.58
CA GLN A 91 3.07 10.40 21.56
C GLN A 91 3.87 10.06 20.30
N ARG A 92 3.87 8.78 19.87
CA ARG A 92 4.49 8.37 18.60
C ARG A 92 3.85 9.09 17.42
N LEU A 93 2.52 9.20 17.40
CA LEU A 93 1.78 9.93 16.37
C LEU A 93 2.21 11.39 16.31
N GLU A 94 2.23 12.11 17.44
CA GLU A 94 2.66 13.50 17.50
C GLU A 94 4.13 13.69 17.07
N ASN A 95 5.02 12.76 17.44
CA ASN A 95 6.42 12.81 17.04
C ASN A 95 6.57 12.73 15.51
N GLU A 96 5.84 11.84 14.84
CA GLU A 96 5.88 11.72 13.38
C GLU A 96 5.27 12.94 12.67
N ILE A 97 4.19 13.50 13.21
CA ILE A 97 3.58 14.74 12.73
C ILE A 97 4.54 15.92 12.87
N GLN A 98 5.23 16.05 14.01
CA GLN A 98 6.18 17.13 14.25
C GLN A 98 7.31 17.11 13.21
N LYS A 99 7.78 15.94 12.76
CA LYS A 99 8.76 15.83 11.67
C LYS A 99 8.23 16.41 10.36
N MET A 100 6.96 16.18 10.03
CA MET A 100 6.33 16.75 8.84
C MET A 100 6.21 18.28 8.95
N LEU A 101 5.70 18.78 10.07
CA LEU A 101 5.52 20.22 10.30
C LEU A 101 6.86 20.97 10.23
N THR A 102 7.92 20.40 10.81
CA THR A 102 9.27 20.98 10.80
C THR A 102 9.87 21.03 9.39
N ALA A 103 9.53 20.05 8.55
CA ALA A 103 10.05 19.95 7.19
C ALA A 103 9.32 20.87 6.19
N GLY A 104 8.10 21.32 6.52
CA GLY A 104 7.23 22.00 5.57
C GLY A 104 6.69 21.05 4.51
N HIS A 105 6.43 21.56 3.30
CA HIS A 105 5.93 20.73 2.19
C HIS A 105 6.87 19.55 1.93
N LEU A 106 6.29 18.34 1.88
CA LEU A 106 7.00 17.11 1.54
C LEU A 106 6.74 16.70 0.09
N ARG A 107 7.80 16.36 -0.64
CA ARG A 107 7.71 15.75 -1.97
C ARG A 107 7.24 14.29 -1.88
N PRO A 108 6.93 13.60 -3.00
CA PRO A 108 6.64 12.17 -2.97
C PRO A 108 7.80 11.37 -2.33
N GLY A 109 7.45 10.24 -1.72
CA GLY A 109 8.41 9.33 -1.12
C GLY A 109 9.09 8.49 -2.18
N TYR A 110 10.41 8.61 -2.29
CA TYR A 110 11.21 7.74 -3.16
C TYR A 110 11.64 6.49 -2.40
N ARG A 111 11.17 5.33 -2.85
CA ARG A 111 11.60 4.04 -2.32
C ARG A 111 11.62 3.00 -3.44
N PRO A 112 12.81 2.65 -3.95
CA PRO A 112 12.90 1.70 -5.05
C PRO A 112 12.54 0.29 -4.58
N ALA A 113 11.67 -0.40 -5.32
CA ALA A 113 11.36 -1.81 -5.21
C ALA A 113 12.04 -2.66 -6.32
N GLY A 114 12.93 -2.06 -7.12
CA GLY A 114 13.73 -2.75 -8.12
C GLY A 114 13.02 -2.84 -9.47
N PHE A 115 12.98 -4.01 -10.10
CA PHE A 115 12.34 -4.16 -11.41
C PHE A 115 10.85 -3.81 -11.38
N LEU A 116 10.19 -3.93 -10.23
CA LEU A 116 8.83 -3.47 -10.04
C LEU A 116 8.64 -2.00 -10.48
N ASP A 117 9.60 -1.12 -10.15
CA ASP A 117 9.53 0.29 -10.49
C ASP A 117 9.66 0.50 -12.01
N MET A 118 10.52 -0.29 -12.67
CA MET A 118 10.76 -0.19 -14.11
C MET A 118 9.53 -0.63 -14.92
N TYR A 119 8.88 -1.72 -14.51
CA TYR A 119 7.63 -2.18 -15.11
C TYR A 119 6.47 -1.23 -14.79
N GLY A 120 6.42 -0.68 -13.58
CA GLY A 120 5.46 0.35 -13.19
C GLY A 120 5.52 1.61 -14.06
N LEU A 121 6.71 1.97 -14.54
CA LEU A 121 6.94 3.08 -15.46
C LEU A 121 6.78 2.70 -16.94
N GLY A 122 6.39 1.47 -17.25
CA GLY A 122 6.17 0.99 -18.62
C GLY A 122 7.45 0.86 -19.46
N TRP A 123 8.58 0.51 -18.85
CA TRP A 123 9.88 0.41 -19.56
C TRP A 123 10.02 -0.84 -20.42
N TYR A 124 9.32 -1.92 -20.10
CA TYR A 124 9.50 -3.22 -20.74
C TYR A 124 8.27 -3.72 -21.49
N ASP A 125 7.08 -3.35 -21.05
CA ASP A 125 5.81 -3.73 -21.66
C ASP A 125 4.70 -2.71 -21.36
N ASP A 126 3.51 -2.98 -21.88
CA ASP A 126 2.29 -2.24 -21.57
C ASP A 126 1.66 -2.68 -20.22
N GLU A 127 2.37 -3.39 -19.32
CA GLU A 127 1.92 -3.69 -17.95
C GLU A 127 1.94 -2.43 -17.06
N ARG A 128 1.37 -1.32 -17.54
CA ARG A 128 1.13 -0.08 -16.78
C ARG A 128 -0.02 -0.23 -15.77
N GLU A 129 -0.28 -1.47 -15.37
CA GLU A 129 -1.40 -1.89 -14.52
C GLU A 129 -1.22 -1.48 -13.07
N TYR A 130 -0.13 -0.81 -12.71
CA TYR A 130 0.12 -0.24 -11.38
C TYR A 130 -0.54 1.13 -11.18
N GLY A 131 -0.97 1.80 -12.25
CA GLY A 131 -1.42 3.18 -12.13
C GLY A 131 -0.28 4.12 -11.74
N GLU A 132 -0.52 5.05 -10.82
CA GLU A 132 0.47 6.03 -10.33
C GLU A 132 0.96 5.73 -8.90
N ILE A 133 1.07 4.45 -8.55
CA ILE A 133 1.42 4.02 -7.19
C ILE A 133 2.94 3.86 -6.96
N PHE A 134 3.78 4.11 -7.97
CA PHE A 134 5.24 4.01 -7.82
C PHE A 134 5.83 5.18 -7.03
N ASP A 135 5.15 6.33 -7.03
CA ASP A 135 5.54 7.50 -6.25
C ASP A 135 4.68 7.58 -4.98
N TYR A 136 5.26 7.17 -3.84
CA TYR A 136 4.50 7.11 -2.59
C TYR A 136 4.02 8.49 -2.17
N PHE A 137 2.74 8.60 -1.83
CA PHE A 137 2.12 9.84 -1.34
C PHE A 137 2.21 11.00 -2.34
N GLN A 138 2.24 10.69 -3.64
CA GLN A 138 2.38 11.66 -4.70
C GLN A 138 1.18 12.58 -4.85
N ASN A 139 -0.02 12.04 -4.63
CA ASN A 139 -1.27 12.79 -4.67
C ASN A 139 -1.47 13.54 -3.35
N PRO A 140 -1.60 14.88 -3.36
CA PRO A 140 -1.89 15.67 -2.16
C PRO A 140 -3.09 15.19 -1.33
N ALA A 141 -4.08 14.56 -1.97
CA ALA A 141 -5.24 13.97 -1.30
C ALA A 141 -4.86 12.97 -0.20
N ASP A 142 -3.78 12.19 -0.40
CA ASP A 142 -3.32 11.20 0.59
C ASP A 142 -2.90 11.89 1.89
N THR A 143 -2.11 12.97 1.76
CA THR A 143 -1.65 13.78 2.90
C THR A 143 -2.84 14.43 3.60
N VAL A 144 -3.79 14.99 2.84
CA VAL A 144 -4.98 15.65 3.39
C VAL A 144 -5.84 14.67 4.19
N VAL A 145 -6.18 13.52 3.62
CA VAL A 145 -7.02 12.51 4.30
C VAL A 145 -6.33 12.00 5.55
N THR A 146 -5.05 11.65 5.44
CA THR A 146 -4.29 11.10 6.57
C THR A 146 -4.19 12.13 7.69
N LEU A 147 -3.83 13.37 7.38
CA LEU A 147 -3.68 14.41 8.39
C LEU A 147 -5.01 14.85 9.01
N ILE A 148 -6.14 14.68 8.32
CA ILE A 148 -7.47 14.87 8.93
C ILE A 148 -7.80 13.72 9.89
N GLN A 149 -7.47 12.48 9.52
CA GLN A 149 -7.71 11.30 10.36
C GLN A 149 -6.90 11.33 11.66
N VAL A 150 -5.72 11.94 11.68
CA VAL A 150 -4.93 12.07 12.92
C VAL A 150 -5.50 13.12 13.89
N LEU A 151 -6.20 14.16 13.41
CA LEU A 151 -6.61 15.31 14.23
C LEU A 151 -7.27 14.95 15.57
N PRO A 152 -8.22 13.98 15.64
CA PRO A 152 -8.88 13.63 16.91
C PRO A 152 -7.93 13.05 17.97
N HIS A 153 -6.74 12.60 17.57
CA HIS A 153 -5.78 11.93 18.45
C HIS A 153 -4.64 12.84 18.91
N LEU A 154 -4.55 14.06 18.37
CA LEU A 154 -3.51 15.03 18.67
C LEU A 154 -3.93 15.96 19.82
N SER A 155 -2.95 16.52 20.53
CA SER A 155 -3.13 17.62 21.47
C SER A 155 -3.71 18.86 20.76
N PRO A 156 -4.43 19.74 21.48
CA PRO A 156 -5.03 20.94 20.89
C PRO A 156 -4.05 21.85 20.13
N THR A 157 -2.82 21.98 20.66
CA THR A 157 -1.74 22.74 20.01
C THR A 157 -1.37 22.12 18.68
N MET A 158 -1.09 20.82 18.67
CA MET A 158 -0.71 20.10 17.46
C MET A 158 -1.85 20.06 16.42
N GLN A 159 -3.12 19.95 16.86
CA GLN A 159 -4.27 20.07 15.95
C GLN A 159 -4.27 21.41 15.21
N THR A 160 -3.98 22.51 15.90
CA THR A 160 -3.92 23.84 15.31
C THR A 160 -2.79 23.94 14.28
N GLN A 161 -1.62 23.39 14.60
CA GLN A 161 -0.48 23.37 13.68
C GLN A 161 -0.76 22.52 12.44
N VAL A 162 -1.36 21.34 12.59
CA VAL A 162 -1.74 20.48 11.46
C VAL A 162 -2.80 21.14 10.58
N LYS A 163 -3.80 21.79 11.17
CA LYS A 163 -4.81 22.56 10.41
C LYS A 163 -4.17 23.66 9.57
N THR A 164 -3.26 24.42 10.17
CA THR A 164 -2.50 25.48 9.49
C THR A 164 -1.65 24.91 8.36
N TYR A 165 -0.94 23.81 8.62
CA TYR A 165 -0.12 23.11 7.63
C TYR A 165 -0.94 22.64 6.43
N LEU A 166 -2.12 22.03 6.67
CA LEU A 166 -3.03 21.61 5.62
C LEU A 166 -3.52 22.78 4.76
N GLN A 167 -4.01 23.86 5.39
CA GLN A 167 -4.48 25.04 4.66
C GLN A 167 -3.37 25.71 3.85
N THR A 168 -2.15 25.78 4.41
CA THR A 168 -0.99 26.45 3.79
C THR A 168 -0.47 25.70 2.57
N HIS A 169 -0.34 24.38 2.65
CA HIS A 169 0.34 23.60 1.61
C HIS A 169 -0.61 22.88 0.65
N TYR A 170 -1.76 22.39 1.15
CA TYR A 170 -2.58 21.41 0.43
C TYR A 170 -4.04 21.81 0.25
N GLY A 171 -4.54 22.81 0.97
CA GLY A 171 -5.93 23.27 0.89
C GLY A 171 -6.29 23.93 -0.45
N PRO A 172 -7.59 24.18 -0.72
CA PRO A 172 -8.03 24.88 -1.92
C PRO A 172 -7.31 26.23 -2.09
N GLY A 173 -6.67 26.42 -3.25
CA GLY A 173 -5.90 27.64 -3.57
C GLY A 173 -4.42 27.57 -3.20
N ALA A 174 -3.97 26.57 -2.43
CA ALA A 174 -2.56 26.36 -2.15
C ALA A 174 -1.78 25.85 -3.39
N THR A 175 -0.45 25.99 -3.36
CA THR A 175 0.45 25.52 -4.43
C THR A 175 0.20 24.04 -4.77
N TYR A 176 0.09 23.19 -3.74
CA TYR A 176 -0.15 21.75 -3.87
C TYR A 176 -1.60 21.37 -3.55
N SER A 177 -2.55 22.24 -3.95
CA SER A 177 -3.99 22.04 -3.69
C SER A 177 -4.48 20.68 -4.14
N PHE A 178 -5.07 19.89 -3.22
CA PHE A 178 -5.69 18.59 -3.53
C PHE A 178 -6.88 18.71 -4.50
N THR A 179 -7.43 19.90 -4.72
CA THR A 179 -8.53 20.14 -5.67
C THR A 179 -8.05 20.30 -7.12
N ARG A 180 -6.73 20.40 -7.34
CA ARG A 180 -6.13 20.73 -8.65
C ARG A 180 -4.97 19.84 -9.03
N ILE A 181 -4.11 19.50 -8.07
CA ILE A 181 -2.90 18.73 -8.32
C ILE A 181 -3.22 17.23 -8.29
N VAL A 182 -2.75 16.54 -9.32
CA VAL A 182 -2.78 15.09 -9.46
C VAL A 182 -1.53 14.49 -8.84
N HIS A 183 -0.37 15.08 -9.16
CA HIS A 183 0.95 14.66 -8.68
C HIS A 183 1.77 15.85 -8.20
N SER A 184 2.34 15.80 -7.00
CA SER A 184 3.08 16.91 -6.38
C SER A 184 4.45 17.20 -7.00
N GLY A 185 5.10 16.19 -7.57
CA GLY A 185 6.38 16.30 -8.28
C GLY A 185 7.59 16.28 -7.35
N TYR A 186 8.76 15.90 -7.89
CA TYR A 186 9.98 15.68 -7.09
C TYR A 186 10.88 16.91 -6.91
N ARG A 187 10.68 17.99 -7.67
CA ARG A 187 11.59 19.16 -7.69
C ARG A 187 11.63 19.90 -6.36
N ASN A 188 10.47 20.05 -5.73
CA ASN A 188 10.28 20.92 -4.57
C ASN A 188 9.74 20.12 -3.39
N GLY A 189 10.06 20.56 -2.17
CA GLY A 189 9.65 19.92 -0.93
C GLY A 189 10.75 19.06 -0.31
N ALA A 190 10.68 18.85 1.00
CA ALA A 190 11.64 18.04 1.72
C ALA A 190 11.45 16.54 1.41
N ALA A 191 12.57 15.83 1.31
CA ALA A 191 12.62 14.38 1.11
C ALA A 191 11.98 13.63 2.29
N ARG A 192 11.35 12.48 1.99
CA ARG A 192 10.74 11.60 3.01
C ARG A 192 11.70 10.50 3.44
N GLU A 193 12.51 10.04 2.50
CA GLU A 193 13.51 9.00 2.67
C GLU A 193 14.62 9.40 3.65
N ALA A 194 15.29 8.39 4.22
CA ALA A 194 16.39 8.57 5.17
C ALA A 194 17.76 8.74 4.50
N PHE A 195 17.81 8.72 3.17
CA PHE A 195 19.03 8.73 2.38
C PHE A 195 18.99 9.87 1.36
N GLU A 196 20.17 10.30 0.91
CA GLU A 196 20.28 11.21 -0.22
C GLU A 196 19.92 10.46 -1.50
N THR A 197 18.95 10.98 -2.25
CA THR A 197 18.59 10.39 -3.55
C THR A 197 19.81 10.39 -4.47
N PRO A 198 20.23 9.23 -5.02
CA PRO A 198 21.32 9.19 -5.98
C PRO A 198 21.06 10.12 -7.17
N PRO A 199 22.05 10.90 -7.64
CA PRO A 199 21.88 11.81 -8.77
C PRO A 199 21.27 11.15 -10.01
N GLU A 200 21.64 9.89 -10.28
CA GLU A 200 21.17 9.10 -11.41
C GLU A 200 19.66 8.87 -11.35
N ALA A 201 19.09 8.63 -10.17
CA ALA A 201 17.64 8.51 -10.00
C ALA A 201 16.94 9.84 -10.34
N GLY A 202 17.55 10.97 -9.94
CA GLY A 202 17.08 12.31 -10.29
C GLY A 202 17.10 12.60 -11.80
N THR A 203 18.07 12.05 -12.55
CA THR A 203 18.15 12.23 -14.01
C THR A 203 17.03 11.51 -14.78
N VAL A 204 16.41 10.50 -14.17
CA VAL A 204 15.32 9.73 -14.77
C VAL A 204 13.99 10.49 -14.65
N TRP A 205 13.82 11.32 -13.62
CA TRP A 205 12.61 12.12 -13.40
C TRP A 205 12.43 13.22 -14.45
N GLY A 206 11.17 13.57 -14.73
CA GLY A 206 10.81 14.61 -15.70
C GLY A 206 10.80 14.16 -17.16
N GLY A 207 11.15 12.90 -17.45
CA GLY A 207 10.96 12.30 -18.78
C GLY A 207 9.49 11.99 -19.08
N ASN A 208 9.17 11.83 -20.37
CA ASN A 208 7.81 11.45 -20.79
C ASN A 208 7.39 10.10 -20.20
N GLY A 209 6.21 10.05 -19.59
CA GLY A 209 5.70 8.84 -18.90
C GLY A 209 6.44 8.47 -17.61
N ARG A 210 7.23 9.40 -17.04
CA ARG A 210 8.00 9.20 -15.81
C ARG A 210 7.50 10.11 -14.70
N SER A 211 7.96 9.84 -13.47
CA SER A 211 7.73 10.69 -12.31
C SER A 211 8.08 12.15 -12.64
N PRO A 212 7.13 13.09 -12.51
CA PRO A 212 7.34 14.47 -12.91
C PRO A 212 8.19 15.21 -11.88
N LEU A 213 9.00 16.16 -12.38
CA LEU A 213 9.72 17.08 -11.50
C LEU A 213 8.77 18.11 -10.91
N ASP A 214 7.89 18.68 -11.73
CA ASP A 214 6.99 19.76 -11.34
C ASP A 214 5.57 19.24 -11.02
N PRO A 215 4.78 19.96 -10.21
CA PRO A 215 3.40 19.58 -9.92
C PRO A 215 2.57 19.44 -11.20
N GLN A 216 1.78 18.37 -11.31
CA GLN A 216 0.95 18.07 -12.47
C GLN A 216 -0.54 18.22 -12.13
N THR A 217 -1.32 18.71 -13.10
CA THR A 217 -2.79 18.79 -13.02
C THR A 217 -3.47 17.73 -13.89
N TYR A 218 -2.69 16.80 -14.42
CA TYR A 218 -3.13 15.68 -15.25
C TYR A 218 -2.33 14.43 -14.85
N PRO A 219 -2.84 13.23 -15.17
CA PRO A 219 -2.15 11.98 -14.85
C PRO A 219 -0.83 11.85 -15.59
N ILE A 220 0.19 11.24 -14.97
CA ILE A 220 1.47 10.91 -15.58
C ILE A 220 1.26 10.12 -16.87
N CYS A 221 0.26 9.22 -16.86
CA CYS A 221 -0.12 8.48 -18.05
C CYS A 221 -1.60 8.66 -18.41
N GLY A 222 -1.89 9.68 -19.22
CA GLY A 222 -3.25 9.96 -19.71
C GLY A 222 -3.88 8.85 -20.57
N GLY A 223 -3.10 7.88 -21.05
CA GLY A 223 -3.57 6.75 -21.86
C GLY A 223 -3.65 5.40 -21.14
N CYS A 224 -3.33 5.33 -19.85
CA CYS A 224 -3.18 4.06 -19.12
C CYS A 224 -4.50 3.45 -18.62
N GLY A 225 -5.65 4.05 -18.91
CA GLY A 225 -6.96 3.45 -18.67
C GLY A 225 -7.46 3.42 -17.22
N TYR A 226 -6.69 3.87 -16.23
CA TYR A 226 -7.13 3.93 -14.83
C TYR A 226 -8.02 5.16 -14.51
N TRP A 227 -7.60 6.38 -14.88
CA TRP A 227 -8.42 7.59 -14.90
C TRP A 227 -7.86 8.57 -15.95
N SER A 228 -8.74 9.33 -16.62
CA SER A 228 -8.35 10.14 -17.78
C SER A 228 -7.96 11.58 -17.46
N SER A 229 -8.37 12.11 -16.30
CA SER A 229 -8.20 13.54 -16.00
C SER A 229 -7.79 13.83 -14.56
N PHE A 230 -8.49 13.26 -13.57
CA PHE A 230 -8.32 13.60 -12.17
C PHE A 230 -8.53 12.38 -11.27
N PRO A 231 -7.72 12.18 -10.23
CA PRO A 231 -7.83 11.06 -9.32
C PRO A 231 -9.17 11.04 -8.59
N PRO A 232 -9.95 9.94 -8.65
CA PRO A 232 -11.22 9.85 -7.93
C PRO A 232 -11.08 10.08 -6.42
N TYR A 233 -10.00 9.60 -5.81
CA TYR A 233 -9.75 9.71 -4.36
C TYR A 233 -9.70 11.16 -3.85
N SER A 234 -9.36 12.13 -4.71
CA SER A 234 -9.36 13.55 -4.35
C SER A 234 -10.75 14.08 -3.97
N PHE A 235 -11.84 13.47 -4.43
CA PHE A 235 -13.19 13.80 -3.95
C PHE A 235 -13.44 13.33 -2.51
N TYR A 236 -12.85 12.21 -2.11
CA TYR A 236 -12.88 11.75 -0.71
C TYR A 236 -12.14 12.75 0.19
N ALA A 237 -10.94 13.18 -0.23
CA ALA A 237 -10.20 14.25 0.45
C ALA A 237 -11.01 15.55 0.54
N ALA A 238 -11.70 15.94 -0.54
CA ALA A 238 -12.55 17.13 -0.58
C ALA A 238 -13.68 17.08 0.43
N TRP A 239 -14.37 15.95 0.52
CA TRP A 239 -15.40 15.72 1.54
C TRP A 239 -14.83 15.83 2.94
N LYS A 240 -13.77 15.07 3.25
CA LYS A 240 -13.15 15.08 4.60
C LYS A 240 -12.62 16.45 4.97
N TYR A 241 -12.01 17.16 4.03
CA TYR A 241 -11.53 18.53 4.23
C TYR A 241 -12.69 19.48 4.55
N ALA A 242 -13.77 19.43 3.77
CA ALA A 242 -14.92 20.30 3.99
C ALA A 242 -15.63 20.05 5.34
N GLN A 243 -15.59 18.82 5.86
CA GLN A 243 -16.09 18.52 7.21
C GLN A 243 -15.30 19.24 8.31
N VAL A 244 -13.99 19.44 8.12
CA VAL A 244 -13.11 20.06 9.12
C VAL A 244 -13.02 21.57 8.95
N PHE A 245 -12.95 22.05 7.72
CA PHE A 245 -12.63 23.45 7.39
C PHE A 245 -13.80 24.23 6.78
N GLY A 246 -14.91 23.57 6.47
CA GLY A 246 -16.02 24.19 5.73
C GLY A 246 -15.71 24.39 4.25
N GLY A 247 -16.42 25.34 3.61
CA GLY A 247 -16.21 25.68 2.20
C GLY A 247 -16.76 24.68 1.18
N ALA A 248 -17.59 23.72 1.62
CA ALA A 248 -18.10 22.61 0.81
C ALA A 248 -18.64 23.04 -0.56
N LYS A 249 -19.46 24.09 -0.61
CA LYS A 249 -20.03 24.63 -1.86
C LYS A 249 -18.95 25.05 -2.85
N SER A 250 -18.01 25.90 -2.44
CA SER A 250 -16.91 26.36 -3.31
C SER A 250 -16.01 25.22 -3.79
N ILE A 251 -15.73 24.25 -2.91
CA ILE A 251 -14.92 23.08 -3.26
C ILE A 251 -15.66 22.22 -4.27
N PHE A 252 -16.93 21.90 -4.01
CA PHE A 252 -17.78 21.13 -4.91
C PHE A 252 -17.89 21.78 -6.29
N ASP A 253 -18.17 23.08 -6.35
CA ASP A 253 -18.29 23.83 -7.60
C ASP A 253 -17.00 23.77 -8.42
N SER A 254 -15.83 23.78 -7.76
CA SER A 254 -14.51 23.68 -8.42
C SER A 254 -14.10 22.27 -8.88
N MET A 255 -14.78 21.23 -8.37
CA MET A 255 -14.37 19.84 -8.56
C MET A 255 -15.40 18.98 -9.26
N SER A 256 -16.70 19.28 -9.16
CA SER A 256 -17.80 18.39 -9.59
C SER A 256 -17.65 17.91 -11.04
N ALA A 257 -17.25 18.78 -11.96
CA ALA A 257 -17.02 18.44 -13.36
C ALA A 257 -15.80 17.52 -13.63
N LYS A 258 -14.96 17.24 -12.61
CA LYS A 258 -13.76 16.40 -12.72
C LYS A 258 -14.03 14.92 -12.38
N LEU A 259 -15.25 14.55 -11.98
CA LEU A 259 -15.56 13.17 -11.63
C LEU A 259 -15.58 12.31 -12.90
N ASN A 260 -14.58 11.45 -13.05
CA ASN A 260 -14.48 10.54 -14.19
C ASN A 260 -15.43 9.36 -14.06
N ALA A 261 -15.91 8.88 -15.21
CA ALA A 261 -16.55 7.58 -15.28
C ALA A 261 -15.57 6.47 -14.88
N PRO A 262 -16.02 5.41 -14.20
CA PRO A 262 -15.20 4.24 -13.92
C PRO A 262 -14.84 3.47 -15.20
N PRO A 263 -13.67 2.80 -15.25
CA PRO A 263 -13.34 1.81 -16.27
C PRO A 263 -14.34 0.64 -16.31
N SER A 264 -14.12 -0.29 -17.24
CA SER A 264 -14.94 -1.51 -17.35
C SER A 264 -14.88 -2.37 -16.09
N ASP A 265 -15.94 -3.13 -15.83
CA ASP A 265 -16.01 -4.01 -14.66
C ASP A 265 -14.92 -5.08 -14.68
N ALA A 266 -14.58 -5.62 -15.86
CA ALA A 266 -13.48 -6.55 -16.00
C ALA A 266 -12.14 -5.94 -15.56
N TYR A 267 -11.89 -4.67 -15.89
CA TYR A 267 -10.70 -3.95 -15.45
C TYR A 267 -10.69 -3.77 -13.92
N LEU A 268 -11.82 -3.34 -13.36
CA LEU A 268 -11.97 -3.06 -11.92
C LEU A 268 -11.93 -4.33 -11.06
N ILE A 269 -12.42 -5.47 -11.57
CA ILE A 269 -12.32 -6.77 -10.91
C ILE A 269 -10.85 -7.23 -10.87
N ARG A 270 -10.11 -7.03 -11.96
CA ARG A 270 -8.67 -7.34 -12.03
C ARG A 270 -7.84 -6.45 -11.10
N MET A 271 -8.21 -5.17 -10.98
CA MET A 271 -7.52 -4.15 -10.17
C MET A 271 -8.41 -3.61 -9.04
N PRO A 272 -8.64 -4.39 -7.96
CA PRO A 272 -9.56 -4.01 -6.89
C PRO A 272 -9.19 -2.72 -6.16
N TYR A 273 -7.91 -2.35 -6.13
CA TYR A 273 -7.47 -1.09 -5.53
C TYR A 273 -7.84 0.15 -6.36
N ILE A 274 -7.92 0.04 -7.69
CA ILE A 274 -8.48 1.11 -8.54
C ILE A 274 -9.99 1.22 -8.28
N LEU A 275 -10.68 0.09 -8.13
CA LEU A 275 -12.08 0.06 -7.71
C LEU A 275 -12.29 0.76 -6.36
N HIS A 276 -11.39 0.58 -5.39
CA HIS A 276 -11.45 1.28 -4.10
C HIS A 276 -11.32 2.80 -4.26
N LEU A 277 -10.37 3.28 -5.07
CA LEU A 277 -10.22 4.71 -5.36
C LEU A 277 -11.51 5.30 -5.95
N TYR A 278 -12.15 4.59 -6.89
CA TYR A 278 -13.44 5.01 -7.46
C TYR A 278 -14.58 4.97 -6.45
N ILE A 279 -14.67 3.95 -5.60
CA ILE A 279 -15.68 3.89 -4.53
C ILE A 279 -15.52 5.09 -3.59
N ALA A 280 -14.29 5.36 -3.14
CA ALA A 280 -13.98 6.51 -2.29
C ALA A 280 -14.30 7.83 -2.97
N GLY A 281 -13.97 7.97 -4.26
CA GLY A 281 -14.25 9.18 -5.03
C GLY A 281 -15.74 9.46 -5.23
N TYR A 282 -16.51 8.44 -5.61
CA TYR A 282 -17.95 8.56 -5.76
C TYR A 282 -18.67 8.81 -4.42
N GLN A 283 -18.18 8.20 -3.33
CA GLN A 283 -18.65 8.53 -1.99
C GLN A 283 -18.35 9.99 -1.64
N GLY A 284 -17.09 10.40 -1.79
CA GLY A 284 -16.65 11.77 -1.52
C GLY A 284 -17.44 12.81 -2.32
N TYR A 285 -17.77 12.53 -3.59
CA TYR A 285 -18.61 13.40 -4.40
C TYR A 285 -20.00 13.58 -3.78
N LEU A 286 -20.69 12.47 -3.45
CA LEU A 286 -22.08 12.50 -2.95
C LEU A 286 -22.17 13.19 -1.59
N GLU A 287 -21.22 12.89 -0.70
CA GLU A 287 -21.20 13.49 0.63
C GLU A 287 -20.80 14.97 0.58
N LEU A 288 -19.85 15.35 -0.29
CA LEU A 288 -19.51 16.75 -0.53
C LEU A 288 -20.66 17.52 -1.18
N GLN A 289 -21.37 16.90 -2.13
CA GLN A 289 -22.57 17.47 -2.78
C GLN A 289 -23.63 17.81 -1.73
N THR A 290 -23.89 16.87 -0.83
CA THR A 290 -24.85 17.03 0.27
C THR A 290 -24.41 18.15 1.21
N LEU A 291 -23.12 18.16 1.62
CA LEU A 291 -22.57 19.20 2.49
C LEU A 291 -22.56 20.59 1.83
N ALA A 292 -22.50 20.66 0.50
CA ALA A 292 -22.62 21.88 -0.28
C ALA A 292 -24.06 22.40 -0.42
N GLY A 293 -25.06 21.64 0.06
CA GLY A 293 -26.48 21.99 0.00
C GLY A 293 -27.14 21.73 -1.37
N TYR A 294 -26.52 20.90 -2.21
CA TYR A 294 -27.11 20.50 -3.50
C TYR A 294 -27.96 19.23 -3.34
N ALA A 295 -28.96 19.07 -4.22
CA ALA A 295 -29.70 17.82 -4.32
C ALA A 295 -28.77 16.68 -4.79
N GLU A 296 -28.93 15.50 -4.21
CA GLU A 296 -28.10 14.34 -4.55
C GLU A 296 -28.29 13.90 -6.01
N SER A 297 -27.18 13.58 -6.69
CA SER A 297 -27.20 13.10 -8.06
C SER A 297 -27.54 11.60 -8.13
N ALA A 298 -28.75 11.27 -8.59
CA ALA A 298 -29.23 9.88 -8.69
C ALA A 298 -28.31 8.97 -9.55
N SER A 299 -27.73 9.48 -10.64
CA SER A 299 -26.80 8.74 -11.50
C SER A 299 -25.48 8.41 -10.80
N VAL A 300 -24.94 9.35 -10.02
CA VAL A 300 -23.73 9.16 -9.23
C VAL A 300 -23.99 8.15 -8.10
N ARG A 301 -25.13 8.25 -7.41
CA ARG A 301 -25.55 7.28 -6.38
C ARG A 301 -25.70 5.87 -6.95
N SER A 302 -26.33 5.73 -8.11
CA SER A 302 -26.47 4.44 -8.81
C SER A 302 -25.09 3.84 -9.12
N THR A 303 -24.16 4.63 -9.63
CA THR A 303 -22.79 4.18 -9.93
C THR A 303 -22.04 3.79 -8.65
N TYR A 304 -22.12 4.59 -7.59
CA TYR A 304 -21.52 4.25 -6.29
C TYR A 304 -22.03 2.91 -5.74
N ASN A 305 -23.34 2.67 -5.80
CA ASN A 305 -23.94 1.42 -5.35
C ASN A 305 -23.46 0.23 -6.20
N ARG A 306 -23.40 0.42 -7.53
CA ARG A 306 -22.87 -0.58 -8.46
C ARG A 306 -21.43 -0.96 -8.14
N LEU A 307 -20.55 0.03 -7.92
CA LEU A 307 -19.12 -0.20 -7.64
C LEU A 307 -18.91 -0.94 -6.30
N ARG A 308 -19.66 -0.55 -5.25
CA ARG A 308 -19.63 -1.29 -3.97
C ARG A 308 -20.09 -2.73 -4.13
N SER A 309 -21.19 -2.96 -4.84
CA SER A 309 -21.68 -4.31 -5.13
C SER A 309 -20.64 -5.11 -5.92
N LEU A 310 -20.04 -4.51 -6.96
CA LEU A 310 -19.00 -5.14 -7.78
C LEU A 310 -17.85 -5.65 -6.89
N ARG A 311 -17.44 -4.84 -5.90
CA ARG A 311 -16.33 -5.18 -5.01
C ARG A 311 -16.60 -6.42 -4.16
N VAL A 312 -17.79 -6.53 -3.58
CA VAL A 312 -18.15 -7.64 -2.69
C VAL A 312 -18.54 -8.91 -3.45
N THR A 313 -19.25 -8.77 -4.58
CA THR A 313 -19.70 -9.91 -5.39
C THR A 313 -18.53 -10.61 -6.10
N ASN A 314 -17.47 -9.87 -6.45
CA ASN A 314 -16.32 -10.40 -7.20
C ASN A 314 -15.04 -10.44 -6.34
N PHE A 315 -15.16 -10.48 -5.02
CA PHE A 315 -13.98 -10.61 -4.15
C PHE A 315 -13.29 -11.95 -4.42
N SER A 316 -12.00 -11.91 -4.74
CA SER A 316 -11.14 -13.09 -4.85
C SER A 316 -9.83 -12.85 -4.11
N LYS A 317 -9.48 -13.80 -3.23
CA LYS A 317 -8.17 -13.81 -2.60
C LYS A 317 -7.06 -14.10 -3.61
N ASP A 318 -7.32 -14.92 -4.62
CA ASP A 318 -6.30 -15.37 -5.55
C ASP A 318 -5.92 -14.30 -6.58
N THR A 319 -4.62 -14.08 -6.75
CA THR A 319 -4.09 -13.15 -7.74
C THR A 319 -4.50 -13.53 -9.17
N PRO A 320 -5.04 -12.57 -9.96
CA PRO A 320 -5.40 -12.84 -11.35
C PRO A 320 -4.16 -13.00 -12.24
N TYR A 321 -2.99 -12.62 -11.74
CA TYR A 321 -1.71 -12.65 -12.46
C TYR A 321 -1.02 -14.02 -12.37
N TYR A 322 -1.74 -15.05 -11.91
CA TYR A 322 -1.24 -16.41 -11.83
C TYR A 322 -1.39 -17.09 -13.20
N LYS A 323 -0.26 -17.52 -13.79
CA LYS A 323 -0.17 -18.14 -15.14
C LYS A 323 -0.39 -17.20 -16.34
N THR A 324 -0.38 -15.90 -16.14
CA THR A 324 -0.28 -14.92 -17.24
C THR A 324 1.18 -14.78 -17.64
N TYR A 325 1.47 -15.12 -18.89
CA TYR A 325 2.82 -15.14 -19.45
C TYR A 325 3.18 -13.78 -20.05
N THR A 326 4.19 -13.10 -19.50
CA THR A 326 4.89 -11.98 -20.14
C THR A 326 6.37 -12.30 -20.30
N MET A 327 7.22 -11.35 -20.68
CA MET A 327 8.65 -11.62 -20.95
C MET A 327 9.30 -12.33 -19.75
N PHE A 328 9.90 -13.50 -19.98
CA PHE A 328 10.44 -14.42 -18.95
C PHE A 328 9.42 -15.11 -18.03
N ASN A 329 8.13 -15.10 -18.37
CA ASN A 329 7.00 -15.69 -17.62
C ASN A 329 6.79 -15.08 -16.21
N ILE A 330 7.13 -13.79 -16.03
CA ILE A 330 6.98 -13.08 -14.76
C ILE A 330 6.03 -11.90 -14.94
N HIS A 331 4.88 -11.92 -14.27
CA HIS A 331 4.01 -10.74 -14.18
C HIS A 331 4.27 -10.04 -12.85
N TYR A 332 4.95 -8.89 -12.87
CA TYR A 332 5.41 -8.22 -11.66
C TYR A 332 4.26 -7.75 -10.76
N SER A 333 3.02 -7.65 -11.27
CA SER A 333 1.87 -7.22 -10.46
C SER A 333 1.56 -8.22 -9.35
N ARG A 334 2.17 -9.42 -9.41
CA ARG A 334 2.22 -10.37 -8.31
C ARG A 334 2.94 -9.85 -7.06
N ALA A 335 3.82 -8.85 -7.16
CA ALA A 335 4.39 -8.17 -6.01
C ALA A 335 3.32 -7.55 -5.09
N LEU A 336 2.13 -7.24 -5.64
CA LEU A 336 0.98 -6.72 -4.89
C LEU A 336 -0.03 -7.82 -4.52
N SER A 337 0.34 -9.11 -4.57
CA SER A 337 -0.64 -10.20 -4.39
C SER A 337 -1.35 -10.14 -3.02
N VAL A 338 -0.68 -9.68 -1.97
CA VAL A 338 -1.28 -9.56 -0.63
C VAL A 338 -1.87 -8.16 -0.39
N ALA A 339 -1.30 -7.10 -0.97
CA ALA A 339 -1.84 -5.74 -0.88
C ALA A 339 -3.09 -5.46 -1.72
N ARG A 340 -3.15 -5.92 -2.98
CA ARG A 340 -4.05 -5.39 -4.03
C ARG A 340 -5.52 -5.32 -3.60
N ASN A 341 -5.95 -6.26 -2.77
CA ASN A 341 -7.34 -6.40 -2.34
C ASN A 341 -7.76 -5.36 -1.32
N PHE A 342 -6.82 -4.63 -0.70
CA PHE A 342 -7.03 -3.76 0.46
C PHE A 342 -6.29 -2.41 0.38
N MET A 343 -5.51 -2.15 -0.66
CA MET A 343 -4.97 -0.81 -0.92
C MET A 343 -6.09 0.22 -1.06
N PHE A 344 -5.85 1.44 -0.57
CA PHE A 344 -6.80 2.57 -0.62
C PHE A 344 -8.17 2.29 0.04
N LEU A 345 -8.22 1.35 0.98
CA LEU A 345 -9.43 1.04 1.73
C LEU A 345 -9.81 2.22 2.65
N THR A 346 -11.01 2.76 2.49
CA THR A 346 -11.56 3.74 3.43
C THR A 346 -12.25 3.02 4.60
N PRO A 347 -12.37 3.64 5.79
CA PRO A 347 -13.14 3.07 6.89
C PRO A 347 -14.56 2.67 6.47
N GLU A 348 -15.24 3.50 5.67
CA GLU A 348 -16.62 3.26 5.24
C GLU A 348 -16.75 2.07 4.27
N LEU A 349 -15.78 1.88 3.36
CA LEU A 349 -15.73 0.69 2.52
C LEU A 349 -15.38 -0.55 3.36
N GLY A 350 -14.49 -0.41 4.34
CA GLY A 350 -14.16 -1.47 5.28
C GLY A 350 -15.38 -1.95 6.09
N ASP A 351 -16.19 -1.02 6.59
CA ASP A 351 -17.47 -1.32 7.26
C ASP A 351 -18.42 -2.08 6.35
N TYR A 352 -18.58 -1.61 5.11
CA TYR A 352 -19.43 -2.28 4.13
C TYR A 352 -18.94 -3.71 3.84
N MET A 353 -17.64 -3.90 3.60
CA MET A 353 -17.07 -5.23 3.38
C MET A 353 -17.16 -6.11 4.63
N SER A 354 -17.05 -5.55 5.84
CA SER A 354 -17.26 -6.28 7.10
C SER A 354 -18.67 -6.84 7.21
N GLN A 355 -19.68 -6.11 6.74
CA GLN A 355 -21.07 -6.57 6.80
C GLN A 355 -21.38 -7.63 5.73
N GLN A 356 -20.68 -7.61 4.60
CA GLN A 356 -21.02 -8.45 3.44
C GLN A 356 -20.13 -9.69 3.30
N ILE A 357 -18.83 -9.57 3.54
CA ILE A 357 -17.82 -10.58 3.15
C ILE A 357 -16.69 -10.77 4.19
N GLN A 358 -16.93 -10.44 5.46
CA GLN A 358 -15.90 -10.55 6.51
C GLN A 358 -15.23 -11.93 6.58
N SER A 359 -16.01 -13.02 6.47
CA SER A 359 -15.47 -14.39 6.50
C SER A 359 -14.53 -14.68 5.33
N GLN A 360 -14.85 -14.21 4.11
CA GLN A 360 -14.01 -14.38 2.93
C GLN A 360 -12.70 -13.58 3.07
N VAL A 361 -12.78 -12.38 3.63
CA VAL A 361 -11.60 -11.56 3.93
C VAL A 361 -10.75 -12.20 5.01
N GLN A 362 -11.34 -12.81 6.05
CA GLN A 362 -10.61 -13.55 7.07
C GLN A 362 -9.83 -14.72 6.46
N THR A 363 -10.44 -15.48 5.54
CA THR A 363 -9.75 -16.55 4.80
C THR A 363 -8.57 -16.00 4.00
N ALA A 364 -8.75 -14.88 3.30
CA ALA A 364 -7.68 -14.24 2.53
C ALA A 364 -6.52 -13.78 3.44
N VAL A 365 -6.82 -13.05 4.52
CA VAL A 365 -5.82 -12.54 5.47
C VAL A 365 -5.05 -13.68 6.14
N ASN A 366 -5.72 -14.79 6.50
CA ASN A 366 -5.06 -15.96 7.07
C ASN A 366 -4.03 -16.57 6.09
N GLU A 367 -4.39 -16.69 4.81
CA GLU A 367 -3.47 -17.19 3.80
C GLU A 367 -2.31 -16.21 3.56
N TYR A 368 -2.59 -14.92 3.43
CA TYR A 368 -1.57 -13.89 3.20
C TYR A 368 -0.57 -13.82 4.37
N ASN A 369 -1.05 -13.88 5.62
CA ASN A 369 -0.19 -13.99 6.80
C ASN A 369 0.74 -15.20 6.74
N TYR A 370 0.28 -16.30 6.14
CA TYR A 370 1.07 -17.51 6.02
C TYR A 370 2.12 -17.43 4.91
N VAL A 371 1.76 -16.87 3.74
CA VAL A 371 2.66 -16.82 2.56
C VAL A 371 3.50 -15.54 2.47
N ALA A 372 3.20 -14.55 3.31
CA ALA A 372 3.94 -13.30 3.42
C ALA A 372 4.16 -12.90 4.89
N PRO A 373 4.77 -13.73 5.76
CA PRO A 373 4.81 -13.52 7.22
C PRO A 373 5.42 -12.18 7.66
N TYR A 374 6.28 -11.57 6.85
CA TYR A 374 6.89 -10.26 7.10
C TYR A 374 6.16 -9.08 6.46
N TRP A 375 4.90 -9.24 6.03
CA TRP A 375 4.18 -8.19 5.30
C TRP A 375 4.11 -6.85 6.03
N PHE A 376 4.22 -6.88 7.37
CA PHE A 376 4.13 -5.74 8.26
C PHE A 376 5.48 -5.04 8.50
N VAL A 377 6.59 -5.64 8.07
CA VAL A 377 7.93 -5.08 8.28
C VAL A 377 8.19 -4.03 7.20
N SER A 378 8.27 -2.78 7.63
CA SER A 378 8.27 -1.64 6.72
C SER A 378 9.39 -1.71 5.71
N ASN A 379 10.59 -2.18 6.05
CA ASN A 379 11.73 -2.29 5.12
C ASN A 379 12.15 -3.73 4.84
N TYR A 380 11.17 -4.64 4.72
CA TYR A 380 11.48 -6.02 4.37
C TYR A 380 12.13 -6.09 2.98
N ASP A 381 13.28 -6.73 2.93
CA ASP A 381 14.21 -6.70 1.80
C ASP A 381 14.05 -7.94 0.92
N SER A 382 12.78 -8.35 0.74
CA SER A 382 12.38 -9.44 -0.12
C SER A 382 11.07 -9.14 -0.84
N SER A 383 11.00 -9.56 -2.10
CA SER A 383 9.89 -9.25 -3.00
C SER A 383 9.76 -10.33 -4.08
N TYR A 384 8.83 -10.09 -5.00
CA TYR A 384 8.52 -10.96 -6.13
C TYR A 384 9.42 -10.63 -7.34
N GLY A 385 9.85 -11.66 -8.08
CA GLY A 385 10.75 -11.50 -9.23
C GLY A 385 12.10 -10.91 -8.80
N GLU A 386 12.69 -10.08 -9.66
CA GLU A 386 13.90 -9.28 -9.39
C GLU A 386 13.60 -7.99 -8.59
N GLY A 387 12.57 -8.02 -7.75
CA GLY A 387 12.33 -6.96 -6.77
C GLY A 387 13.30 -7.03 -5.60
N THR A 388 13.76 -5.88 -5.11
CA THR A 388 14.71 -5.79 -3.99
C THR A 388 14.00 -5.64 -2.65
N PHE A 389 13.13 -4.63 -2.54
CA PHE A 389 12.32 -4.39 -1.36
C PHE A 389 10.87 -4.76 -1.63
N GLN A 390 10.19 -5.24 -0.59
CA GLN A 390 8.76 -5.40 -0.61
C GLN A 390 8.09 -4.03 -0.87
N PRO A 391 7.03 -3.97 -1.70
CA PRO A 391 6.24 -2.75 -1.85
C PRO A 391 5.67 -2.33 -0.50
N LEU A 392 5.82 -1.06 -0.15
CA LEU A 392 5.37 -0.57 1.16
C LEU A 392 3.84 -0.67 1.30
N TYR A 393 3.09 -0.81 0.21
CA TYR A 393 1.64 -0.99 0.19
C TYR A 393 1.13 -2.21 0.95
N ASP A 394 1.92 -3.27 1.10
CA ASP A 394 1.50 -4.46 1.84
C ASP A 394 1.24 -4.14 3.31
N VAL A 395 2.05 -3.26 3.90
CA VAL A 395 1.94 -2.83 5.31
C VAL A 395 0.57 -2.20 5.61
N PRO A 396 0.15 -1.07 5.00
CA PRO A 396 -1.16 -0.48 5.27
C PRO A 396 -2.30 -1.36 4.77
N ALA A 397 -2.17 -2.03 3.63
CA ALA A 397 -3.28 -2.79 3.05
C ALA A 397 -3.71 -3.94 3.98
N MET A 398 -2.77 -4.74 4.45
CA MET A 398 -3.04 -5.84 5.37
C MET A 398 -3.47 -5.33 6.75
N PHE A 399 -2.84 -4.26 7.24
CA PHE A 399 -3.18 -3.67 8.54
C PHE A 399 -4.60 -3.10 8.55
N GLN A 400 -4.99 -2.38 7.49
CA GLN A 400 -6.33 -1.80 7.36
C GLN A 400 -7.41 -2.86 7.10
N ALA A 401 -7.10 -3.96 6.40
CA ALA A 401 -8.05 -5.08 6.30
C ALA A 401 -8.37 -5.66 7.69
N LYS A 402 -7.35 -5.85 8.52
CA LYS A 402 -7.49 -6.30 9.91
C LYS A 402 -8.29 -5.30 10.75
N ALA A 403 -8.01 -4.01 10.63
CA ALA A 403 -8.67 -2.97 11.42
C ALA A 403 -10.11 -2.68 10.94
N TYR A 404 -10.29 -2.39 9.66
CA TYR A 404 -11.55 -1.87 9.12
C TYR A 404 -12.54 -2.96 8.72
N ILE A 405 -12.08 -4.14 8.27
CA ILE A 405 -12.98 -5.23 7.84
C ILE A 405 -13.13 -6.29 8.95
N LEU A 406 -12.01 -6.76 9.49
CA LEU A 406 -12.03 -7.81 10.50
C LEU A 406 -12.30 -7.29 11.92
N LYS A 407 -12.28 -5.96 12.11
CA LYS A 407 -12.53 -5.30 13.40
C LYS A 407 -11.67 -5.85 14.53
N GLN A 408 -10.41 -6.19 14.23
CA GLN A 408 -9.51 -6.74 15.24
C GLN A 408 -9.28 -5.71 16.36
N PRO A 409 -9.21 -6.16 17.63
CA PRO A 409 -9.00 -5.27 18.76
C PRO A 409 -7.60 -4.65 18.71
N ALA A 410 -7.42 -3.52 19.41
CA ALA A 410 -6.15 -2.79 19.45
C ALA A 410 -4.96 -3.68 19.87
N SER A 411 -5.20 -4.63 20.79
CA SER A 411 -4.18 -5.58 21.28
C SER A 411 -3.67 -6.53 20.20
N GLU A 412 -4.50 -6.89 19.23
CA GLU A 412 -4.12 -7.73 18.09
C GLU A 412 -3.44 -6.90 17.01
N LEU A 413 -3.99 -5.73 16.67
CA LEU A 413 -3.41 -4.84 15.66
C LEU A 413 -1.99 -4.38 16.02
N THR A 414 -1.76 -4.08 17.30
CA THR A 414 -0.46 -3.61 17.80
C THR A 414 0.68 -4.61 17.57
N ARG A 415 0.38 -5.92 17.46
CA ARG A 415 1.39 -6.95 17.15
C ARG A 415 1.99 -6.81 15.75
N TRP A 416 1.28 -6.13 14.87
CA TRP A 416 1.65 -5.91 13.48
C TRP A 416 2.11 -4.46 13.23
N LEU A 417 2.20 -3.65 14.28
CA LEU A 417 2.61 -2.25 14.17
C LEU A 417 4.14 -2.16 14.26
N ASP A 418 4.79 -2.01 13.11
CA ASP A 418 6.25 -1.84 13.02
C ASP A 418 6.67 -0.36 13.22
N VAL A 419 7.82 0.05 12.67
CA VAL A 419 8.32 1.43 12.59
C VAL A 419 7.97 2.06 11.23
N PRO A 420 8.07 3.41 11.09
CA PRO A 420 7.94 4.06 9.79
C PRO A 420 8.90 3.50 8.73
N GLY A 421 8.42 3.34 7.50
CA GLY A 421 9.25 3.05 6.32
C GLY A 421 9.91 4.29 5.71
N PHE A 422 9.45 5.50 6.06
CA PHE A 422 10.10 6.77 5.71
C PHE A 422 10.59 7.50 6.96
N TYR A 423 11.67 8.27 6.84
CA TYR A 423 12.23 9.06 7.94
C TYR A 423 11.23 10.12 8.47
N ARG A 424 10.46 10.72 7.55
CA ARG A 424 9.40 11.68 7.87
C ARG A 424 8.22 11.53 6.92
N GLY A 425 7.02 11.80 7.42
CA GLY A 425 5.81 11.80 6.62
C GLY A 425 5.46 10.44 6.03
N ASP A 426 5.70 9.35 6.75
CA ASP A 426 5.13 8.06 6.37
C ASP A 426 3.62 8.07 6.64
N LEU A 427 2.81 8.29 5.61
CA LEU A 427 1.36 8.37 5.78
C LEU A 427 0.75 7.02 6.13
N PHE A 428 1.34 5.91 5.70
CA PHE A 428 0.84 4.58 6.01
C PHE A 428 1.05 4.24 7.49
N TYR A 429 2.20 4.61 8.04
CA TYR A 429 2.43 4.44 9.47
C TYR A 429 1.47 5.29 10.31
N LEU A 430 1.22 6.55 9.92
CA LEU A 430 0.23 7.40 10.58
C LEU A 430 -1.19 6.78 10.51
N GLN A 431 -1.60 6.26 9.35
CA GLN A 431 -2.87 5.57 9.19
C GLN A 431 -2.97 4.33 10.10
N ASN A 432 -1.90 3.54 10.22
CA ASN A 432 -1.88 2.36 11.08
C ASN A 432 -1.97 2.73 12.57
N LEU A 433 -1.26 3.79 13.01
CA LEU A 433 -1.41 4.32 14.37
C LEU A 433 -2.86 4.75 14.66
N VAL A 434 -3.48 5.49 13.74
CA VAL A 434 -4.89 5.88 13.85
C VAL A 434 -5.81 4.66 13.88
N ALA A 435 -5.55 3.64 13.07
CA ALA A 435 -6.33 2.42 13.07
C ALA A 435 -6.26 1.68 14.41
N VAL A 436 -5.09 1.62 15.07
CA VAL A 436 -4.98 1.07 16.43
C VAL A 436 -5.73 1.92 17.44
N LEU A 437 -5.59 3.25 17.38
CA LEU A 437 -6.21 4.18 18.31
C LEU A 437 -7.75 4.20 18.22
N ASN A 438 -8.31 3.85 17.06
CA ASN A 438 -9.75 3.74 16.82
C ASN A 438 -10.30 2.32 16.99
N ALA A 439 -9.45 1.32 17.18
CA ALA A 439 -9.89 -0.06 17.32
C ALA A 439 -10.60 -0.29 18.67
N PRO A 440 -11.51 -1.27 18.75
CA PRO A 440 -12.16 -1.64 20.01
C PRO A 440 -11.15 -1.95 21.11
N ALA A 441 -11.43 -1.46 22.31
CA ALA A 441 -10.71 -1.82 23.52
C ALA A 441 -11.19 -3.21 23.98
N GLN A 442 -10.36 -4.23 23.76
CA GLN A 442 -10.54 -5.66 24.03
C GLN A 442 -11.91 -6.28 23.72
#